data_AF-A0A6A6KE72-F1
#
_entry.id   AF-A0A6A6KE72-F1
#
_cell.length_a   1.000
_cell.length_b   1.000
_cell.length_c   1.000
_cell.angle_alpha   90.00
_cell.angle_beta   90.00
_cell.angle_gamma   90.00
#
_symmetry.space_group_name_H-M   'P 1'
#
loop_
_entity.id
_entity.type
_entity.pdbx_description
1 polymer ?
#
loop_
_entity_poly.entity_id
_entity_poly.type
_entity_poly.pdbx_seq_one_letter_code
_entity_poly.pdbx_strand_id
1 'polypeptide(L)' 'MSDSHVQLLGRIPFAFLEDIHQRFVRTYGCAIHSAQAYAMNDEFSRVLSQQMEYYSNDPNADRINRLKGLL' A
#
# COMPACT_ATOMS: atom_id res chain seq x y z
N MET A 1 -13.39 15.57 22.87
CA MET A 1 -12.11 15.01 22.36
C MET A 1 -12.39 13.59 21.88
N SER A 2 -12.70 13.35 20.60
CA SER A 2 -12.88 11.97 20.09
C SER A 2 -12.84 11.76 18.55
N ASP A 3 -12.54 12.76 17.71
CA ASP A 3 -12.52 12.53 16.24
C ASP A 3 -11.11 12.30 15.66
N SER A 4 -10.07 12.83 16.32
CA SER A 4 -8.71 12.85 15.79
C SER A 4 -8.05 11.45 15.74
N HIS A 5 -8.45 10.53 16.63
CA HIS A 5 -7.92 9.17 16.67
C HIS A 5 -8.52 8.28 15.58
N VAL A 6 -9.80 8.48 15.24
CA VAL A 6 -10.51 7.69 14.22
C VAL A 6 -10.01 8.05 12.82
N GLN A 7 -9.72 9.34 12.56
CA GLN A 7 -9.10 9.78 11.31
C GLN A 7 -7.67 9.26 11.12
N LEU A 8 -6.91 8.99 12.18
CA LEU A 8 -5.57 8.39 12.06
C LEU A 8 -5.64 6.91 11.71
N LEU A 9 -6.59 6.17 12.31
CA LEU A 9 -6.77 4.73 12.04
C LEU A 9 -7.21 4.43 10.60
N GLY A 10 -8.01 5.31 9.99
CA GLY A 10 -8.44 5.16 8.60
C GLY A 10 -7.35 5.41 7.57
N ARG A 11 -6.27 6.14 7.90
CA ARG A 11 -5.25 6.55 6.92
C ARG A 11 -4.29 5.43 6.56
N ILE A 12 -3.91 4.60 7.53
CA ILE A 12 -2.94 3.50 7.33
C ILE A 12 -3.45 2.49 6.28
N PRO A 13 -4.69 1.97 6.34
CA PRO A 13 -5.19 1.03 5.34
C PRO A 13 -5.24 1.61 3.92
N PHE A 14 -5.72 2.86 3.74
CA PHE A 14 -5.77 3.47 2.41
C PHE A 14 -4.38 3.79 1.87
N ALA A 15 -3.44 4.18 2.72
CA ALA A 15 -2.06 4.39 2.31
C ALA A 15 -1.36 3.10 1.88
N PHE A 16 -1.66 1.98 2.54
CA PHE A 16 -1.22 0.65 2.10
C PHE A 16 -1.80 0.33 0.71
N LEU A 17 -3.12 0.49 0.53
CA LEU A 17 -3.79 0.21 -0.75
C LEU A 17 -3.23 1.05 -1.90
N GLU A 18 -2.97 2.34 -1.66
CA GLU A 18 -2.38 3.23 -2.67
C GLU A 18 -0.96 2.80 -3.04
N ASP A 19 -0.11 2.46 -2.06
CA ASP A 19 1.27 2.03 -2.31
C ASP A 19 1.33 0.71 -3.08
N ILE A 20 0.52 -0.30 -2.71
CA ILE A 20 0.49 -1.57 -3.44
C ILE A 20 -0.07 -1.37 -4.86
N HIS A 21 -1.06 -0.50 -5.05
CA HIS A 21 -1.60 -0.17 -6.36
C HIS A 21 -0.53 0.47 -7.26
N GLN A 22 0.17 1.49 -6.76
CA GLN A 22 1.23 2.17 -7.50
C GLN A 22 2.35 1.21 -7.90
N ARG A 23 2.79 0.34 -6.98
CA ARG A 23 3.82 -0.68 -7.27
C ARG A 23 3.35 -1.68 -8.31
N PHE A 24 2.12 -2.17 -8.19
CA PHE A 24 1.56 -3.14 -9.12
C PHE A 24 1.46 -2.58 -10.54
N VAL A 25 0.88 -1.39 -10.70
CA VAL A 25 0.72 -0.74 -12.01
C VAL A 25 2.08 -0.38 -12.61
N ARG A 26 3.02 0.13 -11.81
CA ARG A 26 4.37 0.47 -12.28
C ARG A 26 5.12 -0.75 -12.83
N THR A 27 4.98 -1.90 -12.18
CA THR A 27 5.70 -3.12 -12.57
C THR A 27 4.98 -3.89 -13.68
N TYR A 28 3.66 -4.03 -13.60
CA TYR A 28 2.91 -4.96 -14.45
C TYR A 28 1.92 -4.29 -15.40
N GLY A 29 1.73 -2.96 -15.37
CA GLY A 29 0.63 -2.27 -16.05
C GLY A 29 0.41 -2.65 -17.53
N CYS A 30 1.49 -2.89 -18.28
CA CYS A 30 1.40 -3.36 -19.66
C CYS A 30 1.16 -4.88 -19.78
N ALA A 31 1.73 -5.68 -18.87
CA ALA A 31 1.70 -7.14 -18.88
C ALA A 31 0.37 -7.73 -18.37
N ILE A 32 -0.45 -6.96 -17.65
CA ILE A 32 -1.69 -7.49 -17.04
C ILE A 32 -2.73 -7.95 -18.07
N HIS A 33 -2.74 -7.36 -19.27
CA HIS A 33 -3.80 -7.58 -20.25
C HIS A 33 -3.84 -9.01 -20.81
N SER A 34 -2.71 -9.71 -20.75
CA SER A 34 -2.56 -11.09 -21.25
C SER A 34 -2.09 -12.06 -20.17
N ALA A 35 -2.05 -11.62 -18.91
CA ALA A 35 -1.54 -12.43 -17.82
C ALA A 35 -2.49 -13.58 -17.47
N GLN A 36 -1.92 -14.76 -17.21
CA GLN A 36 -2.66 -15.90 -16.70
C GLN A 36 -3.06 -15.66 -15.23
N ALA A 37 -4.04 -16.44 -14.75
CA ALA A 37 -4.44 -16.40 -13.34
C ALA A 37 -3.22 -16.59 -12.43
N TYR A 38 -3.08 -15.72 -11.42
CA TYR A 38 -1.98 -15.75 -10.45
C TYR A 38 -0.57 -15.61 -11.04
N ALA A 39 -0.41 -15.20 -12.29
CA ALA A 39 0.90 -15.09 -12.94
C ALA A 39 1.87 -14.15 -12.20
N MET A 40 1.35 -13.19 -11.43
CA MET A 40 2.14 -12.22 -10.67
C MET A 40 2.23 -12.57 -9.18
N ASN A 41 1.59 -13.67 -8.74
CA ASN A 41 1.46 -13.99 -7.32
C ASN A 41 2.82 -14.35 -6.69
N ASP A 42 3.65 -15.15 -7.35
CA ASP A 42 4.93 -15.60 -6.79
C ASP A 42 5.89 -14.46 -6.44
N GLU A 43 5.87 -13.39 -7.25
CA GLU A 43 6.68 -12.20 -7.07
C GLU A 43 5.96 -11.15 -6.21
N PHE A 44 4.71 -10.83 -6.54
CA PHE A 44 3.98 -9.74 -5.89
C PHE A 44 3.47 -10.10 -4.49
N SER A 45 3.23 -11.37 -4.17
CA SER A 45 2.91 -11.80 -2.80
C SER A 45 3.97 -11.39 -1.80
N ARG A 46 5.25 -11.45 -2.19
CA ARG A 46 6.39 -11.03 -1.34
C ARG A 46 6.34 -9.54 -1.05
N VAL A 47 6.05 -8.74 -2.08
CA VAL A 47 5.87 -7.28 -1.95
C VAL A 47 4.67 -6.98 -1.05
N LEU A 48 3.54 -7.68 -1.26
CA LEU A 48 2.34 -7.54 -0.43
C LEU A 48 2.63 -7.85 1.04
N SER A 49 3.27 -8.97 1.34
CA SER A 49 3.62 -9.36 2.71
C SER A 49 4.54 -8.33 3.37
N GLN A 50 5.57 -7.86 2.66
CA GLN A 50 6.51 -6.88 3.19
C GLN A 50 5.84 -5.53 3.49
N GLN A 51 4.98 -5.04 2.59
CA GLN A 51 4.27 -3.80 2.83
C GLN A 51 3.23 -3.95 3.94
N MET A 52 2.56 -5.09 4.04
CA MET A 52 1.61 -5.34 5.12
C MET A 52 2.29 -5.30 6.50
N GLU A 53 3.45 -5.94 6.63
CA GLU A 53 4.28 -5.89 7.84
C GLU A 53 4.67 -4.44 8.19
N TYR A 54 5.12 -3.66 7.21
CA TYR A 54 5.49 -2.27 7.39
C TYR A 54 4.33 -1.40 7.89
N TYR A 55 3.17 -1.47 7.23
CA TYR A 55 2.00 -0.67 7.59
C TYR A 55 1.31 -1.15 8.88
N SER A 56 1.49 -2.40 9.29
CA SER A 56 0.96 -2.94 10.54
C SER A 56 1.84 -2.67 11.77
N ASN A 57 3.17 -2.60 11.61
CA ASN A 57 4.10 -2.62 12.74
C ASN A 57 5.06 -1.42 12.84
N ASP A 58 5.23 -0.61 11.78
CA ASP A 58 6.14 0.56 11.82
C ASP A 58 5.38 1.87 12.16
N PRO A 59 5.66 2.53 13.30
CA PRO A 59 5.08 3.82 13.65
C PRO A 59 5.34 4.94 12.62
N ASN A 60 6.37 4.78 11.78
CA ASN A 60 6.74 5.74 10.74
C ASN A 60 5.93 5.60 9.44
N ALA A 61 5.17 4.52 9.25
CA ALA A 61 4.28 4.34 8.09
C ALA A 61 3.30 5.52 7.93
N ASP A 62 2.96 6.13 9.06
CA ASP A 62 2.04 7.26 9.17
C ASP A 62 2.70 8.63 8.88
N ARG A 63 4.04 8.69 8.91
CA ARG A 63 4.83 9.93 8.77
C ARG A 63 5.07 10.29 7.30
N ILE A 64 5.37 9.29 6.47
CA ILE A 64 5.63 9.49 5.03
C ILE A 64 4.34 9.94 4.31
N ASN A 65 3.18 9.40 4.69
CA ASN A 65 1.89 9.80 4.10
C ASN A 65 1.43 11.20 4.52
N ARG A 66 1.89 11.72 5.66
CA ARG A 66 1.63 13.12 6.05
C ARG A 66 2.32 14.12 5.12
N LEU A 67 3.53 13.81 4.65
CA LEU A 67 4.27 14.69 3.74
C LEU A 67 3.65 14.72 2.33
N LYS A 68 3.11 13.59 1.86
CA LYS A 68 2.47 13.48 0.55
C LYS A 68 1.12 14.21 0.42
N GLY A 69 0.43 14.47 1.52
CA GLY A 69 -0.85 15.20 1.53
C GLY A 69 -0.73 16.72 1.69
N LEU A 70 0.50 17.24 1.82
CA LEU A 70 0.80 18.67 2.01
C LEU A 70 1.45 19.33 0.77
N LEU A 71 1.74 18.52 -0.27
CA LEU A 71 2.22 18.94 -1.59
C LEU A 71 1.12 18.64 -2.62
#